data_AF-A0A8H9WET8-F1
#
_entry.id   AF-A0A8H9WET8-F1
#
_cell.length_a   1.000
_cell.length_b   1.000
_cell.length_c   1.000
_cell.angle_alpha   90.00
_cell.angle_beta   90.00
_cell.angle_gamma   90.00
#
_symmetry.space_group_name_H-M   'P 1'
#
loop_
_entity.id
_entity.type
_entity.pdbx_description
1 polymer ?
#
loop_
_entity_poly.entity_id
_entity_poly.type
_entity_poly.pdbx_seq_one_letter_code
_entity_poly.pdbx_strand_id
1 'polypeptide(L)'
;MTRTQNVSDTDQQTNKQTNKQTNTAPTNSYHIIKTSSCDALSGGSTLDYEIGSDSNKQLHIRITSNSGGGFFSSECVSLKDIQGTLNDQPNSKRITSVALSGLFKGRSVNSHTFLMATLKAERFIKPSGNLKRFHECADDKTFKSLTRALISIK
;
A
#
# COMPACT_ATOMS: atom_id res chain seq x y z
N MET A 1 -25.45 -40.87 39.22
CA MET A 1 -25.55 -40.25 37.88
C MET A 1 -25.38 -38.75 38.06
N THR A 2 -24.44 -38.18 37.31
CA THR A 2 -23.66 -36.97 37.61
C THR A 2 -24.29 -35.69 37.03
N ARG A 3 -23.84 -34.52 37.55
CA ARG A 3 -23.81 -33.15 36.96
C ARG A 3 -24.90 -32.18 37.47
N THR A 4 -24.66 -31.13 38.27
CA THR A 4 -23.73 -29.96 38.26
C THR A 4 -24.24 -28.76 37.45
N GLN A 5 -24.65 -27.73 38.21
CA GLN A 5 -24.56 -26.25 38.08
C GLN A 5 -25.32 -25.43 37.00
N ASN A 6 -25.97 -24.37 37.54
CA ASN A 6 -26.12 -22.98 37.06
C ASN A 6 -25.30 -22.59 35.83
N VAL A 7 -25.89 -21.80 34.91
CA VAL A 7 -25.40 -20.46 34.50
C VAL A 7 -26.57 -19.65 33.93
N SER A 8 -26.69 -18.40 34.38
CA SER A 8 -27.43 -17.34 33.72
C SER A 8 -26.57 -16.77 32.59
N ASP A 9 -26.97 -16.92 31.33
CA ASP A 9 -26.36 -16.22 30.19
C ASP A 9 -26.88 -14.77 30.19
N THR A 10 -26.17 -13.81 30.78
CA THR A 10 -25.02 -13.04 30.26
C THR A 10 -25.39 -12.07 29.14
N ASP A 11 -25.31 -10.79 29.52
CA ASP A 11 -25.17 -9.59 28.69
C ASP A 11 -24.22 -9.76 27.49
N GLN A 12 -24.53 -9.12 26.36
CA GLN A 12 -23.53 -8.45 25.52
C GLN A 12 -24.16 -7.17 24.95
N GLN A 13 -23.97 -5.99 25.55
CA GLN A 13 -22.82 -5.08 25.38
C GLN A 13 -22.42 -4.89 23.90
N THR A 14 -22.84 -3.79 23.27
CA THR A 14 -22.06 -2.55 23.04
C THR A 14 -20.64 -2.71 22.46
N ASN A 15 -20.53 -2.26 21.20
CA ASN A 15 -19.67 -1.15 20.75
C ASN A 15 -18.15 -1.36 20.61
N LYS A 16 -17.63 -0.74 19.53
CA LYS A 16 -16.23 -0.35 19.25
C LYS A 16 -15.26 -1.47 18.86
N GLN A 17 -15.04 -1.61 17.56
CA GLN A 17 -13.78 -2.17 17.07
C GLN A 17 -12.66 -1.17 17.35
N THR A 18 -11.91 -1.54 18.38
CA THR A 18 -10.73 -0.92 18.97
C THR A 18 -9.70 -0.44 17.96
N ASN A 19 -9.50 0.88 17.95
CA ASN A 19 -8.21 1.50 17.67
C ASN A 19 -7.13 0.84 18.54
N LYS A 20 -6.15 0.20 17.90
CA LYS A 20 -4.83 0.00 18.51
C LYS A 20 -3.85 0.96 17.85
N GLN A 21 -3.81 2.17 18.41
CA GLN A 21 -2.66 3.07 18.31
C GLN A 21 -1.44 2.35 18.91
N THR A 22 -0.45 2.07 18.09
CA THR A 22 0.89 1.69 18.54
C THR A 22 1.72 2.95 18.72
N ASN A 23 2.04 3.30 19.96
CA ASN A 23 3.09 4.27 20.31
C ASN A 23 4.47 3.68 20.02
N THR A 24 5.35 4.34 19.23
CA THR A 24 6.77 4.61 19.61
C THR A 24 7.57 5.46 18.59
N ALA A 25 8.50 6.25 19.16
CA ALA A 25 9.71 6.87 18.58
C ALA A 25 9.52 8.16 17.74
N PRO A 26 10.52 9.08 17.73
CA PRO A 26 10.32 10.48 17.42
C PRO A 26 9.67 10.61 16.07
N THR A 27 8.59 11.37 16.02
CA THR A 27 7.82 11.67 14.81
C THR A 27 8.77 12.33 13.82
N ASN A 28 9.47 11.52 13.03
CA ASN A 28 9.97 11.97 11.74
C ASN A 28 8.74 12.52 11.05
N SER A 29 8.67 13.84 10.96
CA SER A 29 7.48 14.55 10.51
C SER A 29 7.14 14.04 9.12
N TYR A 30 6.11 13.20 9.03
CA TYR A 30 5.60 12.72 7.76
C TYR A 30 4.63 13.76 7.22
N HIS A 31 5.04 14.47 6.18
CA HIS A 31 4.22 15.48 5.54
C HIS A 31 3.48 14.86 4.35
N ILE A 32 2.15 14.84 4.39
CA ILE A 32 1.34 14.35 3.28
C ILE A 32 1.44 15.36 2.13
N ILE A 33 1.83 14.88 0.96
CA ILE A 33 1.95 15.67 -0.28
C ILE A 33 0.71 15.47 -1.16
N LYS A 34 0.17 14.25 -1.18
CA LYS A 34 -0.99 13.91 -1.99
C LYS A 34 -1.83 12.86 -1.27
N THR A 35 -3.14 13.03 -1.31
CA THR A 35 -4.14 12.02 -0.98
C THR A 35 -4.94 11.74 -2.25
N SER A 36 -5.13 10.47 -2.59
CA SER A 36 -5.85 10.09 -3.81
C SER A 36 -6.40 8.66 -3.71
N SER A 37 -7.12 8.25 -4.75
CA SER A 37 -7.77 6.95 -4.82
C SER A 37 -7.56 6.30 -6.19
N CYS A 38 -7.62 4.98 -6.26
CA CYS A 38 -7.54 4.22 -7.51
C CYS A 38 -8.29 2.90 -7.42
N ASP A 39 -8.59 2.29 -8.56
CA ASP A 39 -9.16 0.94 -8.60
C ASP A 39 -8.11 -0.11 -8.23
N ALA A 40 -8.51 -1.12 -7.45
CA ALA A 40 -7.68 -2.30 -7.23
C ALA A 40 -7.45 -3.06 -8.55
N LEU A 41 -6.31 -3.74 -8.67
CA LEU A 41 -5.97 -4.48 -9.90
C LEU A 41 -6.96 -5.59 -10.26
N SER A 42 -7.65 -6.17 -9.27
CA SER A 42 -8.68 -7.19 -9.47
C SER A 42 -9.97 -6.61 -10.06
N GLY A 43 -10.16 -5.28 -10.01
CA GLY A 43 -11.45 -4.64 -10.23
C GLY A 43 -12.40 -4.81 -9.05
N GLY A 44 -13.53 -4.09 -9.09
CA GLY A 44 -14.63 -4.22 -8.14
C GLY A 44 -14.39 -3.61 -6.75
N SER A 45 -13.24 -2.98 -6.53
CA SER A 45 -12.94 -2.24 -5.30
C SER A 45 -12.01 -1.07 -5.59
N THR A 46 -12.04 -0.10 -4.69
CA THR A 46 -11.22 1.11 -4.69
C THR A 46 -10.28 1.10 -3.51
N LEU A 47 -9.13 1.74 -3.69
CA LEU A 47 -8.07 1.90 -2.72
C LEU A 47 -7.85 3.39 -2.51
N ASP A 48 -7.79 3.81 -1.26
CA ASP A 48 -7.29 5.15 -0.91
C ASP A 48 -5.83 5.03 -0.49
N TYR A 49 -5.04 6.00 -0.88
CA TYR A 49 -3.62 6.04 -0.58
C TYR A 49 -3.13 7.48 -0.39
N GLU A 50 -1.98 7.57 0.25
CA GLU A 50 -1.26 8.81 0.45
C GLU A 50 0.16 8.70 -0.04
N ILE A 51 0.64 9.79 -0.63
CA ILE A 51 2.04 10.03 -0.91
C ILE A 51 2.49 11.14 0.03
N GLY A 52 3.54 10.89 0.78
CA GLY A 52 4.10 11.88 1.70
C GLY A 52 5.61 11.82 1.73
N SER A 53 6.19 12.76 2.48
CA SER A 53 7.61 12.92 2.61
C SER A 53 8.05 12.86 4.06
N ASP A 54 9.15 12.17 4.31
CA ASP A 54 9.77 12.14 5.64
C ASP A 54 10.66 13.36 5.89
N SER A 55 11.26 13.39 7.08
CA SER A 55 12.22 14.43 7.50
C SER A 55 13.44 14.54 6.58
N ASN A 56 13.81 13.47 5.88
CA ASN A 56 14.92 13.40 4.93
C ASN A 56 14.49 13.72 3.48
N LYS A 57 13.29 14.27 3.30
CA LYS A 57 12.70 14.59 2.00
C LYS A 57 12.55 13.39 1.06
N GLN A 58 12.54 12.16 1.60
CA GLN A 58 12.26 10.97 0.81
C GLN A 58 10.76 10.80 0.67
N LEU A 59 10.31 10.43 -0.53
CA LEU A 59 8.90 10.14 -0.78
C LEU A 59 8.57 8.71 -0.39
N HIS A 60 7.37 8.54 0.18
CA HIS A 60 6.81 7.24 0.52
C HIS A 60 5.35 7.16 0.05
N ILE A 61 4.90 5.94 -0.21
CA ILE A 61 3.51 5.61 -0.51
C ILE A 61 2.97 4.75 0.62
N ARG A 62 1.75 5.03 1.10
CA ARG A 62 1.01 4.13 1.98
C ARG A 62 -0.44 3.97 1.53
N ILE A 63 -0.97 2.76 1.69
CA ILE A 63 -2.41 2.51 1.54
C ILE A 63 -3.11 2.93 2.83
N THR A 64 -4.23 3.63 2.71
CA THR A 64 -5.00 4.13 3.85
C THR A 64 -6.38 3.50 3.94
N SER A 65 -6.95 3.02 2.82
CA SER A 65 -8.25 2.36 2.80
C SER A 65 -8.38 1.38 1.63
N ASN A 66 -9.31 0.43 1.77
CA ASN A 66 -9.73 -0.49 0.73
C ASN A 66 -11.22 -0.81 0.88
N SER A 67 -12.03 -0.52 -0.15
CA SER A 67 -13.48 -0.75 -0.13
C SER A 67 -13.88 -2.21 -0.38
N GLY A 68 -12.99 -3.05 -0.89
CA GLY A 68 -13.23 -4.47 -1.15
C GLY A 68 -13.09 -5.38 0.09
N GLY A 69 -12.68 -4.82 1.23
CA GLY A 69 -12.37 -5.59 2.45
C GLY A 69 -11.08 -6.41 2.35
N GLY A 70 -10.79 -7.19 3.39
CA GLY A 70 -9.53 -7.93 3.51
C GLY A 70 -8.37 -7.09 4.04
N PHE A 71 -7.37 -7.76 4.60
CA PHE A 71 -6.26 -7.11 5.30
C PHE A 71 -5.26 -6.49 4.34
N PHE A 72 -4.72 -5.32 4.69
CA PHE A 72 -3.57 -4.67 4.06
C PHE A 72 -2.66 -4.06 5.13
N SER A 73 -1.43 -3.76 4.74
CA SER A 73 -0.49 -3.01 5.58
C SER A 73 -0.60 -1.51 5.30
N SER A 74 -0.69 -0.70 6.36
CA SER A 74 -0.60 0.76 6.30
C SER A 74 0.84 1.28 6.44
N GLU A 75 1.84 0.40 6.28
CA GLU A 75 3.26 0.76 6.23
C GLU A 75 3.54 1.78 5.11
N CYS A 76 4.37 2.78 5.42
CA CYS A 76 4.93 3.68 4.42
C CYS A 76 6.08 2.96 3.69
N VAL A 77 5.96 2.82 2.38
CA VAL A 77 6.97 2.19 1.52
C VAL A 77 7.72 3.27 0.73
N SER A 78 9.04 3.27 0.82
CA SER A 78 9.87 4.27 0.13
C SER A 78 9.76 4.15 -1.37
N LEU A 79 9.57 5.28 -2.06
CA LEU A 79 9.59 5.33 -3.53
C LEU A 79 10.97 4.94 -4.08
N LYS A 80 12.05 5.19 -3.32
CA LYS A 80 13.41 4.77 -3.66
C LYS A 80 13.54 3.25 -3.67
N ASP A 81 13.05 2.58 -2.62
CA ASP A 81 13.11 1.11 -2.50
C ASP A 81 12.22 0.44 -3.55
N ILE A 82 11.06 1.05 -3.86
CA ILE A 82 10.20 0.64 -4.98
C ILE A 82 10.98 0.71 -6.30
N GLN A 83 11.61 1.86 -6.60
CA GLN A 83 12.37 2.01 -7.85
C GLN A 83 13.50 0.99 -7.96
N GLY A 84 14.26 0.80 -6.88
CA GLY A 84 15.32 -0.23 -6.82
C GLY A 84 14.77 -1.62 -7.10
N THR A 85 13.70 -2.00 -6.39
CA THR A 85 13.06 -3.32 -6.56
C THR A 85 12.55 -3.56 -7.98
N LEU A 86 11.99 -2.54 -8.64
CA LEU A 86 11.53 -2.63 -10.02
C LEU A 86 12.69 -2.74 -11.02
N ASN A 87 13.78 -2.00 -10.78
CA ASN A 87 14.99 -2.00 -11.62
C ASN A 87 15.77 -3.31 -11.51
N ASP A 88 15.75 -3.96 -10.34
CA ASP A 88 16.41 -5.24 -10.10
C ASP A 88 15.67 -6.43 -10.75
N GLN A 89 14.47 -6.22 -11.30
CA GLN A 89 13.74 -7.29 -11.97
C GLN A 89 14.45 -7.73 -13.26
N PRO A 90 14.67 -9.04 -13.48
CA PRO A 90 15.34 -9.55 -14.68
C PRO A 90 14.66 -9.16 -15.99
N ASN A 91 13.36 -8.87 -15.96
CA ASN A 91 12.59 -8.41 -17.10
C ASN A 91 11.72 -7.22 -16.70
N SER A 92 12.21 -6.02 -17.01
CA SER A 92 11.54 -4.75 -16.73
C SER A 92 10.16 -4.59 -17.41
N LYS A 93 9.83 -5.44 -18.39
CA LYS A 93 8.54 -5.47 -19.10
C LYS A 93 7.57 -6.53 -18.58
N ARG A 94 7.98 -7.41 -17.66
CA ARG A 94 7.14 -8.50 -17.13
C ARG A 94 7.13 -8.51 -15.61
N ILE A 95 6.85 -7.36 -15.03
CA ILE A 95 6.77 -7.19 -13.57
C ILE A 95 5.36 -7.54 -13.09
N THR A 96 5.28 -8.28 -11.99
CA THR A 96 4.04 -8.55 -11.26
C THR A 96 4.14 -7.99 -9.85
N SER A 97 3.02 -7.87 -9.13
CA SER A 97 3.01 -7.37 -7.76
C SER A 97 3.87 -8.18 -6.79
N VAL A 98 4.16 -9.45 -7.09
CA VAL A 98 5.02 -10.31 -6.26
C VAL A 98 6.43 -9.74 -6.11
N ALA A 99 6.93 -9.01 -7.12
CA ALA A 99 8.22 -8.32 -7.05
C ALA A 99 8.30 -7.37 -5.84
N LEU A 100 7.18 -6.75 -5.46
CA LEU A 100 7.11 -5.77 -4.38
C LEU A 100 6.79 -6.40 -3.02
N SER A 101 6.59 -7.71 -2.94
CA SER A 101 6.20 -8.39 -1.69
C SER A 101 7.22 -8.23 -0.58
N GLY A 102 8.52 -8.23 -0.91
CA GLY A 102 9.62 -8.05 0.04
C GLY A 102 9.74 -6.65 0.65
N LEU A 103 8.98 -5.67 0.15
CA LEU A 103 8.96 -4.31 0.70
C LEU A 103 8.10 -4.18 1.97
N PHE A 104 7.28 -5.19 2.27
CA PHE A 104 6.40 -5.18 3.43
C PHE A 104 6.91 -6.17 4.48
N LYS A 105 6.85 -5.76 5.76
CA LYS A 105 7.13 -6.66 6.89
C LYS A 105 5.87 -7.43 7.31
N GLY A 106 4.70 -6.88 7.00
CA GLY A 106 3.41 -7.51 7.27
C GLY A 106 3.13 -8.75 6.44
N ARG A 107 2.23 -9.62 6.94
CA ARG A 107 1.82 -10.87 6.27
C ARG A 107 0.65 -10.71 5.30
N SER A 108 0.19 -9.49 5.03
CA SER A 108 -0.92 -9.30 4.11
C SER A 108 -0.47 -9.53 2.67
N VAL A 109 -1.08 -10.55 2.05
CA VAL A 109 -0.91 -10.90 0.63
C VAL A 109 -1.52 -9.86 -0.33
N ASN A 110 -2.28 -8.88 0.19
CA ASN A 110 -2.91 -7.85 -0.64
C ASN A 110 -2.05 -6.58 -0.75
N SER A 111 -1.12 -6.34 0.19
CA SER A 111 -0.41 -5.05 0.29
C SER A 111 0.41 -4.75 -0.96
N HIS A 112 1.15 -5.74 -1.47
CA HIS A 112 1.95 -5.58 -2.68
C HIS A 112 1.09 -5.46 -3.95
N THR A 113 -0.10 -6.08 -4.00
CA THR A 113 -1.05 -5.86 -5.11
C THR A 113 -1.67 -4.47 -5.09
N PHE A 114 -1.93 -3.93 -3.90
CA PHE A 114 -2.48 -2.58 -3.74
C PHE A 114 -1.43 -1.52 -4.06
N LEU A 115 -0.19 -1.72 -3.62
CA LEU A 115 0.93 -0.86 -4.02
C LEU A 115 1.11 -0.86 -5.55
N MET A 116 1.04 -2.02 -6.20
CA MET A 116 1.11 -2.12 -7.65
C MET A 116 -0.03 -1.34 -8.35
N ALA A 117 -1.25 -1.38 -7.80
CA ALA A 117 -2.38 -0.59 -8.31
C ALA A 117 -2.10 0.92 -8.21
N THR A 118 -1.61 1.37 -7.06
CA THR A 118 -1.23 2.77 -6.82
C THR A 118 -0.12 3.23 -7.77
N LEU A 119 0.93 2.43 -7.97
CA LEU A 119 2.00 2.76 -8.91
C LEU A 119 1.50 2.88 -10.36
N LYS A 120 0.52 2.06 -10.74
CA LYS A 120 -0.12 2.15 -12.06
C LYS A 120 -0.93 3.43 -12.18
N ALA A 121 -1.69 3.81 -11.14
CA ALA A 121 -2.46 5.05 -11.11
C ALA A 121 -1.57 6.30 -11.21
N GLU A 122 -0.42 6.28 -10.53
CA GLU A 122 0.60 7.33 -10.55
C GLU A 122 1.56 7.24 -11.76
N ARG A 123 1.32 6.30 -12.67
CA ARG A 123 2.05 6.12 -13.93
C ARG A 123 3.53 5.74 -13.80
N PHE A 124 3.98 5.34 -12.60
CA PHE A 124 5.32 4.76 -12.40
C PHE A 124 5.46 3.41 -13.10
N ILE A 125 4.35 2.72 -13.31
CA ILE A 125 4.28 1.52 -14.14
C ILE A 125 3.10 1.63 -15.12
N LYS A 126 3.14 0.83 -16.18
CA LYS A 126 2.04 0.70 -17.15
C LYS A 126 1.78 -0.77 -17.49
N PRO A 127 0.59 -1.14 -17.97
CA PRO A 127 0.35 -2.50 -18.47
C PRO A 127 1.33 -2.88 -19.59
N SER A 128 1.80 -4.13 -19.55
CA SER A 128 2.70 -4.68 -20.57
C SER A 128 1.90 -5.20 -21.77
N GLY A 129 1.56 -4.29 -22.67
CA GLY A 129 0.72 -4.58 -23.84
C GLY A 129 -0.62 -5.22 -23.44
N ASN A 130 -0.97 -6.33 -24.08
CA ASN A 130 -2.25 -7.02 -23.86
C ASN A 130 -2.22 -8.00 -22.67
N LEU A 131 -1.10 -8.09 -21.94
CA LEU A 131 -0.97 -9.05 -20.85
C LEU A 131 -1.49 -8.47 -19.54
N LYS A 132 -2.73 -8.80 -19.18
CA LYS A 132 -3.46 -8.23 -18.03
C LYS A 132 -2.73 -8.27 -16.67
N ARG A 133 -1.81 -9.23 -16.47
CA ARG A 133 -1.09 -9.42 -15.19
C ARG A 133 0.28 -8.75 -15.14
N PHE A 134 0.86 -8.42 -16.29
CA PHE A 134 2.23 -7.93 -16.38
C PHE A 134 2.26 -6.42 -16.58
N HIS A 135 3.25 -5.79 -15.97
CA HIS A 135 3.49 -4.36 -16.06
C HIS A 135 4.93 -4.11 -16.49
N GLU A 136 5.13 -2.94 -17.08
CA GLU A 136 6.42 -2.38 -17.44
C GLU A 136 6.72 -1.18 -16.54
N CYS A 137 7.92 -1.13 -15.97
CA CYS A 137 8.40 0.03 -15.22
C CYS A 137 8.61 1.22 -16.18
N ALA A 138 8.26 2.42 -15.74
CA ALA A 138 8.66 3.63 -16.43
C ALA A 138 10.20 3.71 -16.51
N ASP A 139 10.73 4.27 -17.61
CA ASP A 139 12.16 4.54 -17.72
C ASP A 139 12.64 5.54 -16.66
N ASP A 140 13.94 5.55 -16.37
CA ASP A 140 14.53 6.39 -15.32
C ASP A 140 14.21 7.88 -15.48
N LYS A 141 14.15 8.37 -16.72
CA LYS A 141 13.85 9.78 -17.01
C LYS A 141 12.42 10.10 -16.61
N THR A 142 11.48 9.24 -16.99
CA THR A 142 10.06 9.35 -16.67
C THR A 142 9.83 9.20 -15.18
N PHE A 143 10.46 8.21 -14.54
CA PHE A 143 10.36 7.99 -13.09
C PHE A 143 10.83 9.22 -12.29
N LYS A 144 12.00 9.77 -12.66
CA LYS A 144 12.52 11.02 -12.06
C LYS A 144 11.58 12.20 -12.32
N SER A 145 10.97 12.28 -13.49
CA SER A 145 10.03 13.35 -13.81
C SER A 145 8.75 13.28 -12.97
N LEU A 146 8.17 12.09 -12.81
CA LEU A 146 6.99 11.87 -11.97
C LEU A 146 7.28 12.20 -10.50
N THR A 147 8.45 11.76 -10.00
CA THR A 147 8.91 12.06 -8.64
C THR A 147 9.01 13.58 -8.40
N ARG A 148 9.61 14.32 -9.33
CA ARG A 148 9.70 15.80 -9.24
C ARG A 148 8.33 16.47 -9.30
N ALA A 149 7.42 15.95 -10.13
CA ALA A 149 6.06 16.46 -10.22
C ALA A 149 5.32 16.33 -8.88
N LEU A 150 5.46 15.20 -8.18
CA LEU A 150 4.89 15.01 -6.84
C LEU A 150 5.43 16.04 -5.85
N ILE A 151 6.74 16.29 -5.83
CA ILE A 151 7.36 17.28 -4.94
C ILE A 151 6.89 18.71 -5.23
N SER A 152 6.41 18.98 -6.45
CA SER A 152 5.97 20.31 -6.87
C SER A 152 4.49 20.59 -6.57
N ILE A 153 3.74 19.60 -6.05
CA ILE A 153 2.35 19.78 -5.61
C ILE A 153 2.37 20.71 -4.40
N LYS A 154 1.66 21.83 -4.48
CA LYS A 154 1.52 22.83 -3.42
C LYS A 154 0.23 22.63 -2.65
#